data_AF-A0A915BS81-F1
#
_entry.id   AF-A0A915BS81-F1
#
_cell.length_a   1.000
_cell.length_b   1.000
_cell.length_c   1.000
_cell.angle_alpha   90.00
_cell.angle_beta   90.00
_cell.angle_gamma   90.00
#
_symmetry.space_group_name_H-M   'P 1'
#
loop_
_entity.id
_entity.type
_entity.pdbx_description
1 polymer ?
#
loop_
_entity_poly.entity_id
_entity_poly.type
_entity_poly.pdbx_seq_one_letter_code
_entity_poly.pdbx_strand_id
1 'polypeptide(L)'
;MTLRTSDTFVYFGLSIYTTRIAGNKYWNYALSGLVEVPAYLFAPFGRKPIVAWTHFLAGFSLIGLIFIPNEKEWMTTPLWLMGKFAISCSFMCIFVYGSEIFPTTIRNVCIGLCSVIARVGGIVAPYVKLLESISPLLPMVFFGAVSMAAGVLTLLLPETKDRALPSSLSDLREQCK
;
A
#
# COMPACT_ATOMS: atom_id res chain seq x y z
N MET A 1 -4.38 -11.52 -0.79
CA MET A 1 -3.99 -11.55 0.64
C MET A 1 -2.61 -10.93 0.85
N THR A 2 -1.58 -11.39 0.14
CA THR A 2 -0.20 -10.87 0.17
C THR A 2 -0.06 -9.39 -0.18
N LEU A 3 -0.82 -8.85 -1.13
CA LEU A 3 -0.76 -7.42 -1.47
C LEU A 3 -1.18 -6.52 -0.30
N ARG A 4 -2.23 -6.90 0.44
CA ARG A 4 -2.72 -6.12 1.58
C ARG A 4 -1.73 -6.09 2.75
N THR A 5 -0.95 -7.15 2.92
CA THR A 5 0.10 -7.19 3.97
C THR A 5 1.25 -6.26 3.63
N SER A 6 1.64 -6.20 2.36
CA SER A 6 2.65 -5.26 1.87
C SER A 6 2.20 -3.82 2.04
N ASP A 7 0.99 -3.46 1.61
CA ASP A 7 0.46 -2.10 1.77
C ASP A 7 0.40 -1.67 3.23
N THR A 8 -0.05 -2.58 4.11
CA THR A 8 -0.15 -2.28 5.54
C THR A 8 1.23 -2.08 6.16
N PHE A 9 2.20 -2.90 5.78
CA PHE A 9 3.58 -2.78 6.22
C PHE A 9 4.20 -1.45 5.79
N VAL A 10 4.07 -1.07 4.51
CA VAL A 10 4.63 0.17 4.00
C VAL A 10 3.88 1.39 4.56
N TYR A 11 2.56 1.32 4.70
CA TYR A 11 1.74 2.37 5.29
C TYR A 11 2.12 2.66 6.75
N PHE A 12 2.26 1.62 7.59
CA PHE A 12 2.69 1.79 8.97
C PHE A 12 4.13 2.27 9.06
N GLY A 13 5.00 1.74 8.19
CA GLY A 13 6.37 2.22 8.06
C GLY A 13 6.43 3.72 7.80
N LEU A 14 5.79 4.18 6.73
CA LEU A 14 5.71 5.60 6.38
C LEU A 14 5.06 6.43 7.47
N SER A 15 3.97 5.95 8.07
CA SER A 15 3.29 6.66 9.15
C SER A 15 4.20 6.86 10.37
N ILE A 16 5.09 5.92 10.67
CA ILE A 16 6.09 6.10 11.74
C ILE A 16 7.18 7.09 11.31
N TYR A 17 7.53 7.11 10.02
CA TYR A 17 8.53 8.03 9.44
C TYR A 17 8.04 9.47 9.26
N THR A 18 6.72 9.72 9.20
CA THR A 18 6.11 11.07 9.06
C THR A 18 6.69 12.11 10.02
N THR A 19 6.96 11.69 11.26
CA THR A 19 7.40 12.55 12.36
C THR A 19 8.90 12.82 12.38
N ARG A 20 9.67 12.16 11.50
CA ARG A 20 11.13 12.28 11.39
C ARG A 20 11.60 12.97 10.12
N ILE A 21 10.70 13.27 9.18
CA ILE A 21 11.04 14.06 8.00
C ILE A 21 11.38 15.49 8.44
N ALA A 22 12.39 16.06 7.78
CA ALA A 22 12.81 17.43 8.00
C ALA A 22 11.63 18.42 7.83
N GLY A 23 11.58 19.44 8.68
CA GLY A 23 10.49 20.41 8.76
C GLY A 23 9.60 20.28 10.00
N ASN A 24 8.47 20.98 9.98
CA ASN A 24 7.55 21.02 11.11
C ASN A 24 6.69 19.74 11.19
N LYS A 25 6.93 18.93 12.23
CA LYS A 25 6.26 17.64 12.48
C LYS A 25 4.73 17.74 12.47
N TYR A 26 4.17 18.83 12.99
CA TYR A 26 2.73 19.06 13.02
C TYR A 26 2.15 19.24 11.61
N TRP A 27 2.86 19.98 10.76
CA TRP A 27 2.47 20.18 9.35
C TRP A 27 2.59 18.90 8.53
N ASN A 28 3.69 18.15 8.69
CA ASN A 28 3.88 16.88 8.00
C ASN A 28 2.80 15.86 8.39
N TYR A 29 2.42 15.80 9.66
CA TYR A 29 1.34 14.91 10.12
C TYR A 29 -0.04 15.36 9.62
N ALA A 30 -0.33 16.67 9.64
CA ALA A 30 -1.60 17.21 9.12
C ALA A 30 -1.75 16.97 7.60
N LEU A 31 -0.69 17.22 6.82
CA LEU A 31 -0.68 16.97 5.38
C LEU A 31 -0.79 15.48 5.06
N SER A 32 -0.09 14.65 5.84
CA SER A 32 -0.18 13.20 5.76
C SER A 32 -1.64 12.73 5.91
N GLY A 33 -2.38 13.21 6.92
CA GLY A 33 -3.79 12.90 7.09
C GLY A 33 -4.68 13.49 5.98
N LEU A 34 -4.43 14.73 5.55
CA LEU A 34 -5.22 15.40 4.52
C LEU A 34 -5.13 14.68 3.17
N VAL A 35 -3.97 14.13 2.83
CA VAL A 35 -3.71 13.40 1.58
C VAL A 35 -4.49 12.07 1.49
N GLU A 36 -4.97 11.52 2.61
CA GLU A 36 -5.81 10.32 2.58
C GLU A 36 -7.21 10.60 2.06
N VAL A 37 -7.77 11.77 2.35
CA VAL A 37 -9.12 12.18 1.93
C VAL A 37 -9.32 12.10 0.41
N PRO A 38 -8.46 12.69 -0.45
CA PRO A 38 -8.59 12.53 -1.89
C PRO A 38 -8.29 11.10 -2.35
N ALA A 39 -7.41 10.36 -1.67
CA ALA A 39 -7.13 8.97 -2.02
C ALA A 39 -8.38 8.10 -1.90
N TYR A 40 -9.24 8.36 -0.90
CA TYR A 40 -10.52 7.67 -0.75
C TYR A 40 -11.53 8.00 -1.84
N LEU A 41 -11.54 9.24 -2.35
CA LEU A 41 -12.42 9.64 -3.46
C LEU A 41 -12.03 8.99 -4.80
N PHE A 42 -10.74 8.71 -5.00
CA PHE A 42 -10.25 8.06 -6.23
C PHE A 42 -10.33 6.53 -6.20
N ALA A 43 -10.48 5.92 -5.03
CA ALA A 43 -10.55 4.48 -4.85
C ALA A 43 -11.65 3.72 -5.62
N PRO A 44 -12.89 4.21 -5.81
CA PRO A 44 -13.91 3.47 -6.57
C PRO A 44 -13.58 3.33 -8.07
N PHE A 45 -12.64 4.12 -8.59
CA PHE A 45 -12.12 3.96 -9.96
C PHE A 45 -10.96 2.96 -10.03
N GLY A 46 -10.51 2.44 -8.88
CA GLY A 46 -9.35 1.61 -8.67
C GLY A 46 -9.44 0.21 -9.26
N ARG A 47 -9.29 0.10 -10.57
CA ARG A 47 -9.12 -1.20 -11.26
C ARG A 47 -7.68 -1.72 -11.08
N LYS A 48 -7.44 -2.97 -11.48
CA LYS A 48 -6.11 -3.63 -11.50
C LYS A 48 -4.95 -2.74 -12.01
N PRO A 49 -5.05 -2.05 -13.18
CA PRO A 49 -3.95 -1.20 -13.63
C PRO A 49 -3.67 -0.06 -12.66
N ILE A 50 -4.69 0.58 -12.09
CA ILE A 50 -4.51 1.68 -11.14
C ILE A 50 -3.77 1.20 -9.89
N VAL A 51 -4.07 0.01 -9.36
CA VAL A 51 -3.35 -0.58 -8.22
C VAL A 51 -1.88 -0.80 -8.54
N ALA A 52 -1.56 -1.30 -9.74
CA ALA A 52 -0.19 -1.49 -10.18
C ALA A 52 0.53 -0.14 -10.33
N TRP A 53 -0.09 0.83 -11.01
CA TRP A 53 0.45 2.17 -11.19
C TRP A 53 0.71 2.89 -9.87
N THR A 54 -0.19 2.78 -8.89
CA THR A 54 0.02 3.37 -7.56
C THR A 54 1.16 2.69 -6.81
N HIS A 55 1.32 1.37 -6.92
CA HIS A 55 2.45 0.66 -6.32
C HIS A 55 3.81 1.04 -6.93
N PHE A 56 3.85 1.19 -8.25
CA PHE A 56 5.05 1.68 -8.94
C PHE A 56 5.34 3.12 -8.56
N LEU A 57 4.32 4.00 -8.55
CA LEU A 57 4.47 5.39 -8.15
C LEU A 57 4.97 5.52 -6.71
N ALA A 58 4.45 4.70 -5.79
CA ALA A 58 4.94 4.62 -4.42
C ALA A 58 6.40 4.16 -4.36
N GLY A 59 6.75 3.07 -5.07
CA GLY A 59 8.12 2.56 -5.14
C GLY A 59 9.11 3.59 -5.70
N PHE A 60 8.77 4.25 -6.81
CA PHE A 60 9.57 5.32 -7.41
C PHE A 60 9.71 6.54 -6.50
N SER A 61 8.64 6.93 -5.79
CA SER A 61 8.70 8.06 -4.85
C SER A 61 9.62 7.76 -3.67
N LEU A 62 9.57 6.53 -3.13
CA LEU A 62 10.42 6.08 -2.03
C LEU A 62 11.88 5.88 -2.43
N ILE A 63 12.14 5.41 -3.65
CA ILE A 63 13.51 5.31 -4.19
C ILE A 63 14.04 6.70 -4.56
N GLY A 64 13.20 7.60 -5.07
CA GLY A 64 13.56 8.98 -5.39
C GLY A 64 14.02 9.77 -4.16
N LEU A 65 13.45 9.47 -2.98
CA LEU A 65 13.88 10.04 -1.69
C LEU A 65 15.35 9.73 -1.35
N ILE A 66 15.93 8.65 -1.89
CA ILE A 66 17.34 8.28 -1.67
C ILE A 66 18.28 9.24 -2.40
N PHE A 67 17.89 9.72 -3.59
CA PHE A 67 18.71 10.60 -4.41
C PHE A 67 18.69 12.06 -3.95
N ILE A 68 17.75 12.41 -3.06
CA ILE A 68 17.57 13.77 -2.56
C ILE A 68 18.12 13.84 -1.14
N PRO A 69 19.22 14.58 -0.88
CA PRO A 69 19.70 14.76 0.49
C PRO A 69 18.65 15.46 1.37
N ASN A 70 18.55 15.03 2.62
CA ASN A 70 17.56 15.49 3.62
C ASN A 70 17.56 17.00 3.92
N GLU A 71 18.51 17.75 3.37
CA GLU A 71 18.65 19.20 3.55
C GLU A 71 17.64 20.02 2.74
N LYS A 72 17.00 19.44 1.72
CA LYS A 72 16.01 20.14 0.87
C LYS A 72 14.57 19.74 1.23
N GLU A 73 14.06 20.25 2.35
CA GLU A 73 12.70 20.02 2.85
C GLU A 73 11.61 20.21 1.77
N TRP A 74 11.82 21.20 0.89
CA TRP A 74 10.89 21.54 -0.20
C TRP A 74 10.71 20.43 -1.25
N MET A 75 11.69 19.53 -1.41
CA MET A 75 11.62 18.41 -2.37
C MET A 75 11.27 17.09 -1.67
N THR A 76 11.79 16.88 -0.46
CA THR A 76 11.59 15.65 0.31
C THR A 76 10.13 15.49 0.76
N THR A 77 9.50 16.59 1.22
CA THR A 77 8.12 16.58 1.73
C THR A 77 7.07 16.20 0.68
N PRO A 78 7.00 16.84 -0.51
CA PRO A 78 6.01 16.46 -1.52
C PRO A 78 6.24 15.05 -2.06
N LEU A 79 7.49 14.62 -2.24
CA LEU A 79 7.80 13.28 -2.75
C LEU A 79 7.37 12.19 -1.74
N TRP A 80 7.59 12.44 -0.46
CA TRP A 80 7.10 11.57 0.60
C TRP A 80 5.57 11.53 0.67
N LEU A 81 4.91 12.70 0.56
CA LEU A 81 3.45 12.79 0.51
C LEU A 81 2.87 12.04 -0.71
N MET A 82 3.53 12.09 -1.86
CA MET A 82 3.15 11.31 -3.05
C MET A 82 3.24 9.81 -2.79
N GLY A 83 4.32 9.34 -2.15
CA GLY A 83 4.44 7.94 -1.74
C GLY A 83 3.33 7.52 -0.79
N LYS A 84 3.02 8.36 0.20
CA LYS A 84 1.93 8.11 1.15
C LYS A 84 0.56 8.07 0.46
N PHE A 85 0.28 9.03 -0.41
CA PHE A 85 -0.94 9.08 -1.23
C PHE A 85 -1.13 7.80 -2.03
N ALA A 86 -0.08 7.37 -2.73
CA ALA A 86 -0.12 6.22 -3.61
C ALA A 86 -0.42 4.92 -2.84
N ILE A 87 0.15 4.74 -1.65
CA ILE A 87 -0.13 3.55 -0.81
C ILE A 87 -1.53 3.60 -0.22
N SER A 88 -1.99 4.75 0.25
CA SER A 88 -3.37 4.90 0.75
C SER A 88 -4.39 4.60 -0.36
N CYS A 89 -4.13 5.07 -1.58
CA CYS A 89 -4.95 4.77 -2.75
C CYS A 89 -4.95 3.26 -3.05
N SER A 90 -3.77 2.64 -3.09
CA SER A 90 -3.64 1.19 -3.30
C SER A 90 -4.42 0.38 -2.27
N PHE A 91 -4.27 0.72 -0.98
CA PHE A 91 -4.93 0.01 0.12
C PHE A 91 -6.45 -0.02 -0.05
N MET A 92 -7.03 1.12 -0.46
CA MET A 92 -8.47 1.24 -0.69
C MET A 92 -8.90 0.50 -1.96
N CYS A 93 -8.14 0.60 -3.04
CA CYS A 93 -8.43 -0.12 -4.28
C CYS A 93 -8.41 -1.65 -4.07
N ILE A 94 -7.46 -2.18 -3.30
CA ILE A 94 -7.43 -3.61 -2.92
C ILE A 94 -8.66 -4.01 -2.11
N PHE A 95 -9.18 -3.11 -1.27
CA PHE A 95 -10.40 -3.37 -0.50
C PHE A 95 -11.61 -3.51 -1.43
N VAL A 96 -11.77 -2.59 -2.39
CA VAL A 96 -12.83 -2.64 -3.41
C VAL A 96 -12.69 -3.91 -4.26
N TYR A 97 -11.48 -4.18 -4.77
CA TYR A 97 -11.18 -5.38 -5.57
C TYR A 97 -11.44 -6.68 -4.81
N GLY A 98 -11.06 -6.74 -3.53
CA GLY A 98 -11.38 -7.87 -2.67
C GLY A 98 -12.88 -8.07 -2.54
N SER A 99 -13.66 -7.00 -2.41
CA SER A 99 -15.12 -7.09 -2.32
C SER A 99 -15.76 -7.61 -3.62
N GLU A 100 -15.16 -7.37 -4.79
CA GLU A 100 -15.65 -7.89 -6.07
C GLU A 100 -15.36 -9.39 -6.25
N ILE A 101 -14.24 -9.88 -5.71
CA ILE A 101 -13.83 -11.28 -5.82
C ILE A 101 -14.52 -12.17 -4.78
N PHE A 102 -14.70 -11.67 -3.55
CA PHE A 102 -15.19 -12.51 -2.45
C PHE A 102 -16.73 -12.57 -2.45
N PRO A 103 -17.32 -13.79 -2.49
CA PRO A 103 -18.76 -13.96 -2.37
C PRO A 103 -19.25 -13.43 -1.01
N THR A 104 -20.43 -12.81 -1.00
CA THR A 104 -21.01 -12.11 0.16
C THR A 104 -21.06 -12.97 1.42
N THR A 105 -21.24 -14.28 1.29
CA THR A 105 -21.32 -15.25 2.41
C THR A 105 -20.01 -15.41 3.18
N ILE A 106 -18.86 -15.38 2.51
CA ILE A 106 -17.54 -15.57 3.15
C ILE A 106 -16.70 -14.29 3.20
N ARG A 107 -17.17 -13.21 2.57
CA ARG A 107 -16.47 -11.93 2.47
C ARG A 107 -15.99 -11.41 3.83
N ASN A 108 -16.85 -11.44 4.86
CA ASN A 108 -16.48 -10.96 6.20
C ASN A 108 -15.34 -11.78 6.81
N VAL A 109 -15.34 -13.11 6.61
CA VAL A 109 -14.28 -14.01 7.10
C VAL A 109 -12.97 -13.75 6.35
N CYS A 110 -13.02 -13.62 5.01
CA CYS A 110 -11.85 -13.34 4.19
C CYS A 110 -11.23 -11.97 4.50
N ILE A 111 -12.06 -10.94 4.69
CA ILE A 111 -11.62 -9.59 5.10
C ILE A 111 -11.01 -9.64 6.50
N GLY A 112 -11.61 -10.38 7.43
CA GLY A 112 -11.10 -10.59 8.78
C GLY A 112 -9.72 -11.26 8.79
N LEU A 113 -9.57 -12.39 8.09
CA LEU A 113 -8.29 -13.08 7.94
C LEU A 113 -7.23 -12.19 7.27
N CYS A 114 -7.59 -11.48 6.20
CA CYS A 114 -6.70 -10.50 5.58
C CYS A 114 -6.27 -9.41 6.57
N SER A 115 -7.16 -8.95 7.45
CA SER A 115 -6.84 -7.96 8.47
C SER A 115 -5.84 -8.50 9.49
N VAL A 116 -6.00 -9.75 9.94
CA VAL A 116 -5.05 -10.38 10.87
C VAL A 116 -3.65 -10.46 10.24
N ILE A 117 -3.52 -10.94 9.00
CA ILE A 117 -2.20 -10.99 8.36
C ILE A 117 -1.65 -9.58 8.08
N ALA A 118 -2.51 -8.63 7.72
CA ALA A 118 -2.13 -7.23 7.58
C ALA A 118 -1.55 -6.65 8.89
N ARG A 119 -2.11 -7.01 10.04
CA ARG A 119 -1.60 -6.62 11.36
C ARG A 119 -0.23 -7.21 11.66
N VAL A 120 0.05 -8.44 11.22
CA VAL A 120 1.41 -9.00 11.27
C VAL A 120 2.38 -8.10 10.51
N GLY A 121 2.01 -7.64 9.31
CA GLY A 121 2.80 -6.64 8.57
C GLY A 121 3.03 -5.35 9.37
N GLY A 122 1.99 -4.80 10.01
CA GLY A 122 2.13 -3.64 10.88
C GLY A 122 3.06 -3.85 12.08
N ILE A 123 3.11 -5.06 12.65
CA ILE A 123 4.01 -5.42 13.77
C ILE A 123 5.47 -5.50 13.30
N VAL A 124 5.72 -5.93 12.06
CA VAL A 124 7.08 -6.00 11.48
C VAL A 124 7.59 -4.60 11.06
N ALA A 125 6.69 -3.67 10.73
CA ALA A 125 7.07 -2.30 10.31
C ALA A 125 8.06 -1.56 11.25
N PRO A 126 7.89 -1.53 12.59
CA PRO A 126 8.86 -0.90 13.49
C PRO A 126 10.23 -1.59 13.53
N TYR A 127 10.36 -2.86 13.12
CA TYR A 127 11.67 -3.52 13.04
C TYR A 127 12.54 -2.93 11.92
N VAL A 128 11.93 -2.50 10.80
CA VAL A 128 12.64 -1.79 9.73
C VAL A 128 13.19 -0.46 10.22
N LYS A 129 12.50 0.18 11.15
CA LYS A 129 13.00 1.40 11.78
C LYS A 129 14.26 1.16 12.60
N LEU A 130 14.40 -0.01 13.23
CA LEU A 130 15.62 -0.34 13.96
C LEU A 130 16.85 -0.39 13.03
N LEU A 131 16.64 -0.74 11.76
CA LEU A 131 17.66 -0.73 10.70
C LEU A 131 18.18 0.68 10.35
N GLU A 132 17.41 1.74 10.69
CA GLU A 132 17.84 3.15 10.54
C GLU A 132 19.11 3.45 11.36
N SER A 133 19.35 2.71 12.44
CA SER A 133 20.54 2.86 13.28
C SER A 133 21.84 2.51 12.55
N ILE A 134 21.76 1.75 11.44
CA ILE A 134 22.91 1.37 10.61
C ILE A 134 23.06 2.35 9.45
N SER A 135 21.95 2.74 8.80
CA SER A 135 21.94 3.77 7.76
C SER A 135 20.55 4.40 7.62
N PRO A 136 20.44 5.74 7.52
CA PRO A 136 19.15 6.43 7.37
C PRO A 136 18.45 6.14 6.03
N LEU A 137 19.16 5.59 5.04
CA LEU A 137 18.64 5.30 3.70
C LEU A 137 18.05 3.89 3.57
N LEU A 138 18.47 2.96 4.44
CA LEU A 138 18.08 1.55 4.41
C LEU A 138 16.56 1.32 4.51
N PRO A 139 15.84 2.01 5.42
CA PRO A 139 14.40 1.84 5.55
C PRO A 139 13.65 2.23 4.28
N MET A 140 14.06 3.32 3.63
CA MET A 140 13.42 3.82 2.40
C MET A 140 13.63 2.85 1.23
N VAL A 141 14.83 2.29 1.08
CA VAL A 141 15.12 1.23 0.10
C VAL A 141 14.23 0.01 0.34
N PHE A 142 14.10 -0.42 1.59
CA PHE A 142 13.32 -1.60 1.93
C PHE A 142 11.83 -1.41 1.61
N PHE A 143 11.26 -0.26 2.00
CA PHE A 143 9.87 0.06 1.69
C PHE A 143 9.63 0.22 0.17
N GLY A 144 10.57 0.86 -0.55
CA GLY A 144 10.51 0.98 -2.01
C GLY A 144 10.57 -0.39 -2.71
N ALA A 145 11.46 -1.27 -2.28
CA ALA A 145 11.61 -2.61 -2.83
C ALA A 145 10.35 -3.48 -2.59
N VAL A 146 9.79 -3.44 -1.38
CA VAL A 146 8.53 -4.14 -1.06
C VAL A 146 7.37 -3.60 -1.91
N SER A 147 7.29 -2.28 -2.11
CA SER A 147 6.27 -1.65 -2.96
C SER A 147 6.40 -2.06 -4.43
N MET A 148 7.63 -2.09 -4.96
CA MET A 148 7.88 -2.55 -6.34
C MET A 148 7.55 -4.03 -6.52
N ALA A 149 7.96 -4.89 -5.57
CA ALA A 149 7.64 -6.31 -5.59
C ALA A 149 6.12 -6.55 -5.56
N ALA A 150 5.39 -5.76 -4.77
CA ALA A 150 3.93 -5.80 -4.73
C ALA A 150 3.29 -5.27 -6.04
N GLY A 151 3.88 -4.25 -6.68
CA GLY A 151 3.47 -3.81 -8.03
C GLY A 151 3.62 -4.91 -9.09
N VAL A 152 4.78 -5.60 -9.10
CA VAL A 152 5.02 -6.74 -10.01
C VAL A 152 4.06 -7.90 -9.72
N LEU A 153 3.83 -8.20 -8.44
CA LEU A 153 2.88 -9.23 -8.03
C LEU A 153 1.45 -8.88 -8.46
N THR A 154 1.09 -7.60 -8.46
CA THR A 154 -0.21 -7.11 -8.96
C THR A 154 -0.35 -7.32 -10.46
N LEU A 155 0.73 -7.16 -11.24
CA LEU A 155 0.73 -7.48 -12.68
C LEU A 155 0.55 -8.98 -12.94
N LEU A 156 1.21 -9.81 -12.12
CA LEU A 156 1.15 -11.28 -12.19
C LEU A 156 -0.23 -11.85 -11.81
N LEU A 157 -1.04 -11.11 -11.05
CA LEU A 157 -2.39 -11.54 -10.69
C LEU A 157 -3.28 -11.63 -11.95
N PRO A 158 -3.97 -12.74 -12.23
CA PRO A 158 -4.86 -12.84 -13.39
C PRO A 158 -5.97 -11.77 -13.33
N GLU A 159 -6.27 -11.13 -14.46
CA GLU A 159 -7.35 -10.14 -14.56
C GLU A 159 -8.70 -10.79 -14.26
N THR A 160 -9.48 -10.19 -13.35
CA THR A 160 -10.90 -10.54 -13.10
C THR A 160 -11.87 -9.91 -14.10
N LYS A 161 -11.33 -9.31 -15.18
CA LYS A 161 -12.14 -8.81 -16.29
C LYS A 161 -12.79 -10.04 -16.94
N ASP A 162 -14.12 -10.13 -16.83
CA ASP A 162 -15.00 -11.17 -17.40
C ASP A 162 -15.32 -12.43 -16.57
N ARG A 163 -15.07 -12.49 -15.25
CA ARG A 163 -15.73 -13.52 -14.41
C ARG A 163 -16.89 -12.92 -13.63
N ALA A 164 -18.12 -13.35 -13.99
CA ALA A 164 -19.32 -13.10 -13.21
C ALA A 164 -19.11 -13.57 -11.77
N LEU A 165 -19.57 -12.77 -10.79
CA LEU A 165 -19.47 -13.12 -9.38
C LEU A 165 -20.06 -14.52 -9.17
N PRO A 166 -19.27 -15.52 -8.73
CA PRO A 166 -19.83 -16.80 -8.35
C PRO A 166 -20.73 -16.57 -7.13
N SER A 167 -22.03 -16.72 -7.32
CA SER A 167 -23.05 -16.52 -6.28
C SER A 167 -22.94 -17.55 -5.15
N SER A 168 -22.17 -18.63 -5.33
CA SER A 168 -22.03 -19.71 -4.36
C SER A 168 -20.67 -20.43 -4.48
N LEU A 169 -20.21 -21.04 -3.38
CA LEU A 169 -19.00 -21.89 -3.32
C LEU A 169 -19.01 -23.05 -4.34
N SER A 170 -20.19 -23.42 -4.84
CA SER A 170 -20.38 -24.43 -5.89
C SER A 170 -19.78 -24.01 -7.24
N ASP A 171 -19.84 -22.73 -7.63
CA ASP A 171 -19.32 -22.24 -8.93
C ASP A 171 -17.78 -22.19 -8.96
N LEU A 172 -17.14 -21.98 -7.80
CA LEU A 172 -15.68 -22.05 -7.68
C LEU A 172 -15.14 -23.48 -7.87
N ARG A 173 -15.98 -24.50 -7.64
CA ARG A 173 -15.59 -25.90 -7.76
C ARG A 173 -15.69 -26.41 -9.21
N GLU A 174 -16.55 -25.83 -10.04
CA GLU A 174 -16.65 -26.18 -11.47
C GLU A 174 -15.58 -25.50 -12.33
N GLN A 175 -15.10 -24.30 -11.98
CA GLN A 175 -14.03 -23.62 -12.72
C GLN A 175 -12.62 -24.19 -12.47
N CYS A 176 -12.47 -25.10 -11.50
CA CYS A 176 -11.19 -25.74 -11.14
C CYS A 176 -11.10 -27.20 -11.63
N LYS A 177 -12.05 -27.65 -12.46
CA LYS A 177 -12.04 -28.97 -13.09
C LYS A 177 -11.72 -28.82 -14.58
#